data_AF-A0A968I649-F1
#
_entry.id   AF-A0A968I649-F1
#
_cell.length_a   1.000
_cell.length_b   1.000
_cell.length_c   1.000
_cell.angle_alpha   90.00
_cell.angle_beta   90.00
_cell.angle_gamma   90.00
#
_symmetry.space_group_name_H-M   'P 1'
#
loop_
_entity.id
_entity.type
_entity.pdbx_description
1 polymer ?
#
loop_
_entity_poly.entity_id
_entity_poly.type
_entity_poly.pdbx_seq_one_letter_code
_entity_poly.pdbx_strand_id
1 'polypeptide(L)' 'MPRAKIATKPSGYLRHIYYDSVCYRQDALQMCVDVGGEDRVFYGSDYPFNFGDMPGCLARVNALAA' A
#
# COMPACT_ATOMS: atom_id res chain seq x y z
N MET A 1 19.54 -20.36 -7.27
CA MET A 1 18.17 -20.39 -7.83
C MET A 1 18.14 -19.56 -9.10
N PRO A 2 17.81 -20.13 -10.28
CA PRO A 2 17.68 -19.34 -11.50
C PRO A 2 16.45 -18.42 -11.43
N ARG A 3 16.55 -17.21 -11.97
CA ARG A 3 15.42 -16.26 -12.04
C ARG A 3 14.37 -16.79 -13.02
N ALA A 4 13.12 -16.85 -12.59
CA ALA A 4 12.00 -17.15 -13.48
C ALA A 4 11.90 -16.05 -14.56
N LYS A 5 11.75 -16.46 -15.84
CA LYS A 5 11.48 -15.54 -16.94
C LYS A 5 9.98 -15.30 -17.04
N ILE A 6 9.56 -14.07 -16.84
CA ILE A 6 8.16 -13.64 -16.88
C ILE A 6 7.92 -12.76 -18.11
N ALA A 7 6.68 -12.75 -18.62
CA ALA A 7 6.33 -12.06 -19.87
C ALA A 7 6.33 -10.54 -19.74
N THR A 8 6.03 -9.99 -18.55
CA THR A 8 6.02 -8.54 -18.28
C THR A 8 7.08 -8.21 -17.22
N LYS A 9 7.55 -6.96 -17.18
CA LYS A 9 8.42 -6.50 -16.08
C LYS A 9 7.68 -6.66 -14.74
N PRO A 10 8.38 -6.96 -13.62
CA PRO A 10 7.76 -7.07 -12.30
C PRO A 10 6.87 -5.88 -11.93
N SER A 11 7.30 -4.66 -12.28
CA SER A 11 6.53 -3.43 -12.04
C SER A 11 5.18 -3.40 -12.74
N GLY A 12 5.03 -4.07 -13.89
CA GLY A 12 3.76 -4.15 -14.61
C GLY A 12 2.69 -4.92 -13.84
N TYR A 13 3.09 -5.80 -12.92
CA TYR A 13 2.16 -6.56 -12.09
C TYR A 13 1.67 -5.80 -10.85
N LEU A 14 2.33 -4.69 -10.48
CA LEU A 14 2.01 -3.97 -9.24
C LEU A 14 0.62 -3.31 -9.28
N ARG A 15 0.09 -3.01 -10.47
CA ARG A 15 -1.30 -2.56 -10.68
C ARG A 15 -2.35 -3.67 -10.52
N HIS A 16 -1.91 -4.92 -10.30
CA HIS A 16 -2.78 -6.10 -10.22
C HIS A 16 -2.83 -6.74 -8.83
N ILE A 17 -2.17 -6.13 -7.83
CA ILE A 17 -2.23 -6.56 -6.44
C ILE A 17 -2.89 -5.48 -5.58
N TYR A 18 -3.34 -5.87 -4.38
CA TYR A 18 -3.93 -4.95 -3.41
C TYR A 18 -2.91 -4.61 -2.32
N TYR A 19 -3.07 -3.40 -1.77
CA TYR A 19 -2.23 -2.83 -0.72
C TYR A 19 -3.11 -2.47 0.49
N ASP A 20 -2.51 -2.37 1.67
CA ASP A 20 -3.14 -1.78 2.84
C ASP A 20 -2.53 -0.40 3.16
N SER A 21 -3.10 0.31 4.14
CA SER A 21 -2.63 1.62 4.58
C SER A 21 -1.58 1.60 5.71
N VAL A 22 -1.03 0.44 6.07
CA VAL A 22 -0.15 0.27 7.25
C VAL A 22 1.30 0.61 6.89
N CYS A 23 1.54 1.83 6.39
CA CYS A 23 2.84 2.24 5.87
C CYS A 23 3.69 3.08 6.85
N TYR A 24 3.10 3.51 7.98
CA TYR A 24 3.71 4.37 9.03
C TYR A 24 4.32 5.72 8.58
N ARG A 25 4.33 6.02 7.27
CA ARG A 25 4.76 7.29 6.69
C ARG A 25 3.80 7.71 5.57
N GLN A 26 3.60 9.01 5.42
CA GLN A 26 2.70 9.56 4.39
C GLN A 26 3.22 9.30 2.97
N ASP A 27 4.52 9.46 2.75
CA ASP A 27 5.15 9.26 1.44
C ASP A 27 5.07 7.80 0.96
N ALA A 28 5.18 6.85 1.88
CA ALA A 28 5.00 5.44 1.60
C ALA A 28 3.54 5.10 1.22
N LEU A 29 2.56 5.67 1.92
CA LEU A 29 1.15 5.50 1.56
C LEU A 29 0.85 6.11 0.18
N GLN A 30 1.36 7.32 -0.10
CA GLN A 30 1.22 7.96 -1.40
C GLN A 30 1.84 7.09 -2.51
N MET A 31 3.01 6.50 -2.25
CA MET A 31 3.66 5.59 -3.20
C MET A 31 2.80 4.36 -3.51
N CYS A 32 2.09 3.79 -2.52
CA CYS A 32 1.16 2.69 -2.76
C CYS A 32 0.02 3.10 -3.71
N VAL A 33 -0.54 4.30 -3.53
CA VAL A 33 -1.55 4.85 -4.44
C VAL A 33 -0.95 5.09 -5.84
N ASP A 34 0.23 5.71 -5.92
CA ASP A 34 0.89 6.04 -7.18
C ASP A 34 1.24 4.78 -7.98
N VAL A 35 1.63 3.69 -7.32
CA VAL A 35 2.05 2.42 -7.93
C VAL A 35 0.88 1.47 -8.20
N GLY A 36 -0.04 1.33 -7.25
CA GLY A 36 -1.15 0.37 -7.31
C GLY A 36 -2.43 0.96 -7.91
N GLY A 37 -2.67 2.24 -7.69
CA GLY A 37 -3.91 2.95 -8.03
C GLY A 37 -4.79 3.09 -6.80
N GLU A 38 -5.59 4.15 -6.73
CA GLU A 38 -6.48 4.43 -5.59
C GLU A 38 -7.47 3.28 -5.31
N ASP A 39 -7.99 2.64 -6.36
CA ASP A 39 -8.90 1.47 -6.26
C ASP A 39 -8.24 0.20 -5.70
N ARG A 40 -6.93 0.23 -5.45
CA ARG A 40 -6.14 -0.93 -5.01
C ARG A 40 -5.59 -0.77 -3.59
N VAL A 41 -5.89 0.32 -2.89
CA VAL A 41 -5.44 0.55 -1.51
C VAL A 41 -6.63 0.45 -0.56
N PHE A 42 -6.58 -0.52 0.35
CA PHE A 42 -7.59 -0.68 1.40
C PHE A 42 -7.12 -0.08 2.71
N TYR A 43 -8.08 0.43 3.50
CA TYR A 43 -7.80 0.83 4.87
C TYR A 43 -7.45 -0.39 5.72
N GLY A 44 -6.28 -0.35 6.34
CA GLY A 44 -5.78 -1.34 7.29
C GLY A 44 -5.13 -0.65 8.48
N SER A 45 -5.24 -1.26 9.66
CA SER A 45 -4.70 -0.70 10.91
C SER A 45 -3.86 -1.66 11.72
N ASP A 46 -3.85 -2.94 11.34
CA ASP A 46 -3.14 -4.01 12.06
C ASP A 46 -3.62 -4.24 13.51
N TYR A 47 -4.86 -3.85 13.83
CA TYR A 47 -5.50 -4.19 15.11
C TYR A 47 -5.76 -5.70 15.21
N PRO A 48 -5.51 -6.37 16.36
CA PRO A 48 -5.17 -5.85 17.69
C PRO A 48 -3.68 -5.94 18.06
N PHE A 49 -2.77 -5.98 17.09
CA PHE A 49 -1.35 -6.10 17.40
C PHE A 49 -0.80 -4.83 18.07
N ASN A 50 0.22 -4.98 18.93
CA ASN A 50 0.79 -3.88 19.72
C ASN A 50 1.42 -2.75 18.88
N PHE A 51 1.77 -3.05 17.63
CA PHE A 51 2.30 -2.08 16.67
C PHE A 51 1.22 -1.45 15.78
N GLY A 52 -0.03 -1.89 15.90
CA GLY A 52 -1.15 -1.29 15.17
C GLY A 52 -1.37 0.17 15.56
N ASP A 53 -1.60 1.01 14.55
CA ASP A 53 -1.73 2.47 14.69
C ASP A 53 -3.01 2.94 14.01
N MET A 54 -4.17 2.65 14.62
CA MET A 54 -5.46 3.10 14.07
C MET A 54 -5.52 4.62 13.88
N PRO A 55 -5.17 5.47 14.86
CA PRO A 55 -5.28 6.92 14.71
C PRO A 55 -4.37 7.46 13.63
N GLY A 56 -3.12 6.99 13.55
CA GLY A 56 -2.17 7.44 12.53
C GLY A 56 -2.50 6.91 11.14
N CYS A 57 -3.00 5.67 11.00
CA CYS A 57 -3.46 5.15 9.70
C CYS A 57 -4.62 5.98 9.18
N LEU A 58 -5.62 6.27 10.03
CA LEU A 58 -6.75 7.11 9.66
C LEU A 58 -6.31 8.54 9.29
N ALA A 59 -5.41 9.14 10.07
CA ALA A 59 -4.87 10.46 9.79
C ALA A 59 -4.16 10.53 8.43
N ARG A 60 -3.36 9.50 8.10
CA ARG A 60 -2.63 9.43 6.82
C ARG A 60 -3.56 9.25 5.62
N VAL A 61 -4.60 8.43 5.75
CA VAL A 61 -5.61 8.23 4.70
C VAL A 61 -6.40 9.51 4.47
N ASN A 62 -6.82 10.20 5.55
CA ASN A 62 -7.53 11.49 5.43
C ASN A 62 -6.67 12.62 4.82
N ALA A 63 -5.34 12.47 4.84
CA ALA A 63 -4.40 13.43 4.26
C ALA A 63 -4.09 13.16 2.78
N LEU A 64 -4.59 12.07 2.19
CA LEU A 64 -4.48 11.83 0.75
C LEU A 64 -5.32 12.87 -0.02
N ALA A 65 -4.82 13.30 -1.18
CA ALA A 65 -5.59 14.14 -2.07
C ALA A 65 -6.80 13.37 -2.61
N ALA A 66 -7.94 14.05 -2.69
CA ALA A 66 -9.18 13.53 -3.28
C ALA A 66 -9.13 13.53 -4.81
#